data_AF-A0A081IBB1-F1
#
_entry.id   AF-A0A081IBB1-F1
#
_cell.length_a   1.000
_cell.length_b   1.000
_cell.length_c   1.000
_cell.angle_alpha   90.00
_cell.angle_beta   90.00
_cell.angle_gamma   90.00
#
_symmetry.space_group_name_H-M   'P 1'
#
loop_
_entity.id
_entity.type
_entity.pdbx_description
1 polymer ?
#
loop_
_entity_poly.entity_id
_entity_poly.type
_entity_poly.pdbx_seq_one_letter_code
_entity_poly.pdbx_strand_id
1 'polypeptide(L)'
;MDDRVCNFLSEVDEYFNKGIVNERKFNNSTKYHGYCPYENNSNKPKCTTNNDRISALSAYLHDKISEIDKAFKNGANSDKRHIKIFIIWLGDKLFKMENDYKSTLEESYRKNLEKSMGSVNYWKVVDSRKLYKKATIKKMNEYYNLLNYICKIIIEYNKNLQKPNKSRLVNYYT
;
A
#
# COMPACT_ATOMS: atom_id res chain seq x y z
N MET A 1 -1.34 1.19 16.12
CA MET A 1 -0.65 1.27 14.81
C MET A 1 0.60 2.12 15.03
N ASP A 2 1.75 1.73 14.50
CA ASP A 2 2.98 2.55 14.60
C ASP A 2 2.86 3.77 13.68
N ASP A 3 3.29 4.93 14.15
CA ASP A 3 3.14 6.20 13.43
C ASP A 3 4.00 6.26 12.16
N ARG A 4 5.17 5.61 12.14
CA ARG A 4 6.00 5.49 10.95
C ARG A 4 5.30 4.67 9.86
N VAL A 5 4.55 3.63 10.23
CA VAL A 5 3.71 2.88 9.28
C VAL A 5 2.66 3.82 8.66
N CYS A 6 2.01 4.65 9.47
CA CYS A 6 1.04 5.63 8.99
C CYS A 6 1.65 6.69 8.07
N ASN A 7 2.88 7.13 8.37
CA ASN A 7 3.62 8.06 7.50
C ASN A 7 3.90 7.43 6.13
N PHE A 8 4.38 6.19 6.08
CA PHE A 8 4.64 5.52 4.80
C PHE A 8 3.36 5.25 4.00
N LEU A 9 2.26 4.88 4.66
CA LEU A 9 0.95 4.72 4.01
C LEU A 9 0.47 6.05 3.39
N SER A 10 0.54 7.15 4.15
CA SER A 10 0.17 8.49 3.67
C SER A 10 1.07 8.93 2.50
N GLU A 11 2.37 8.68 2.61
CA GLU A 11 3.37 9.05 1.61
C GLU A 11 3.09 8.41 0.25
N VAL A 12 2.80 7.09 0.21
CA VAL A 12 2.50 6.44 -1.07
C VAL A 12 1.10 6.80 -1.58
N ASP A 13 0.12 6.96 -0.69
CA ASP A 13 -1.26 7.34 -1.05
C ASP A 13 -1.33 8.67 -1.78
N GLU A 14 -0.44 9.58 -1.42
CA GLU A 14 -0.26 10.89 -2.04
C GLU A 14 0.08 10.87 -3.54
N TYR A 15 0.48 9.71 -4.08
CA TYR A 15 0.73 9.53 -5.52
C TYR A 15 -0.51 9.10 -6.28
N PHE A 16 -1.59 8.71 -5.60
CA PHE A 16 -2.79 8.17 -6.24
C PHE A 16 -3.89 9.22 -6.42
N ASN A 17 -4.56 9.14 -7.55
CA ASN A 17 -5.83 9.79 -7.82
C ASN A 17 -6.81 8.76 -8.39
N LYS A 18 -7.82 8.36 -7.62
CA LYS A 18 -8.85 7.38 -8.01
C LYS A 18 -8.28 6.10 -8.66
N GLY A 19 -7.27 5.49 -8.03
CA GLY A 19 -6.65 4.25 -8.50
C GLY A 19 -5.55 4.42 -9.58
N ILE A 20 -5.34 5.64 -10.07
CA ILE A 20 -4.29 5.96 -11.05
C ILE A 20 -3.16 6.68 -10.34
N VAL A 21 -1.92 6.28 -10.59
CA VAL A 21 -0.73 6.98 -10.09
C VAL A 21 -0.51 8.24 -10.93
N ASN A 22 -0.31 9.38 -10.27
CA ASN A 22 0.09 10.62 -10.92
C ASN A 22 1.50 10.45 -11.50
N GLU A 23 1.57 10.20 -12.80
CA GLU A 23 2.82 9.96 -13.52
C GLU A 23 3.83 11.09 -13.34
N ARG A 24 3.41 12.35 -13.48
CA ARG A 24 4.32 13.49 -13.36
C ARG A 24 4.93 13.57 -11.96
N LYS A 25 4.11 13.39 -10.93
CA LYS A 25 4.58 13.37 -9.52
C LYS A 25 5.52 12.20 -9.28
N PHE A 26 5.21 11.02 -9.84
CA PHE A 26 6.04 9.83 -9.74
C PHE A 26 7.40 10.03 -10.42
N ASN A 27 7.42 10.45 -11.69
CA ASN A 27 8.64 10.61 -12.49
C ASN A 27 9.58 11.68 -11.91
N ASN A 28 9.03 12.68 -11.21
CA ASN A 28 9.82 13.70 -10.51
C ASN A 28 10.48 13.17 -9.21
N SER A 29 10.14 11.96 -8.74
CA SER A 29 10.69 11.36 -7.53
C SER A 29 11.52 10.13 -7.87
N THR A 30 12.84 10.22 -7.70
CA THR A 30 13.75 9.08 -7.92
C THR A 30 13.62 7.97 -6.88
N LYS A 31 12.93 8.25 -5.76
CA LYS A 31 12.80 7.39 -4.58
C LYS A 31 12.27 5.99 -4.89
N TYR A 32 11.34 5.86 -5.85
CA TYR A 32 10.69 4.59 -6.17
C TYR A 32 11.25 3.92 -7.43
N HIS A 33 12.13 4.60 -8.18
CA HIS A 33 12.62 4.08 -9.46
C HIS A 33 13.40 2.77 -9.30
N GLY A 34 14.10 2.58 -8.18
CA GLY A 34 14.80 1.32 -7.86
C GLY A 34 13.88 0.13 -7.62
N TYR A 35 12.58 0.36 -7.45
CA TYR A 35 11.56 -0.67 -7.25
C TYR A 35 10.75 -0.98 -8.52
N CYS A 36 11.01 -0.27 -9.63
CA CYS A 36 10.36 -0.53 -10.89
C CYS A 36 10.71 -1.93 -11.44
N PRO A 37 9.81 -2.56 -12.22
CA PRO A 37 10.14 -3.77 -12.94
C PRO A 37 11.26 -3.52 -13.96
N TYR A 38 11.99 -4.59 -14.30
CA TYR A 38 12.94 -4.56 -15.39
C TYR A 38 12.18 -4.69 -16.71
N GLU A 39 12.45 -3.80 -17.66
CA GLU A 39 11.99 -4.00 -19.03
C GLU A 39 12.75 -5.18 -19.65
N ASN A 40 12.05 -6.05 -20.39
CA ASN A 40 12.70 -7.08 -21.18
C ASN A 40 13.71 -6.42 -22.13
N ASN A 41 14.99 -6.83 -22.04
CA ASN A 41 16.13 -6.32 -22.81
C ASN A 41 16.76 -5.00 -22.31
N SER A 42 16.40 -4.50 -21.13
CA SER A 42 17.07 -3.35 -20.49
C SER A 42 17.72 -3.74 -19.16
N ASN A 43 18.95 -3.27 -18.94
CA ASN A 43 19.64 -3.42 -17.65
C ASN A 43 19.19 -2.39 -16.59
N LYS A 44 18.17 -1.57 -16.89
CA LYS A 44 17.70 -0.52 -15.98
C LYS A 44 16.22 -0.72 -15.62
N PRO A 45 15.85 -0.66 -14.33
CA PRO A 45 14.46 -0.73 -13.89
C PRO A 45 13.70 0.50 -14.38
N LYS A 46 12.48 0.30 -14.91
CA LYS A 46 11.68 1.39 -15.48
C LYS A 46 10.19 1.11 -15.32
N CYS A 47 9.46 2.12 -14.84
CA CYS A 47 8.00 2.06 -14.71
C CYS A 47 7.36 2.79 -15.88
N THR A 48 6.78 2.06 -16.84
CA THR A 48 6.17 2.66 -18.03
C THR A 48 4.65 2.73 -17.91
N THR A 49 4.05 1.68 -17.35
CA THR A 49 2.60 1.58 -17.19
C THR A 49 2.15 2.08 -15.82
N ASN A 50 0.85 2.39 -15.66
CA ASN A 50 0.28 2.68 -14.35
C ASN A 50 0.55 1.53 -13.37
N ASN A 51 0.41 0.28 -13.85
CA ASN A 51 0.61 -0.92 -13.04
C ASN A 51 2.06 -1.05 -12.57
N ASP A 52 3.04 -0.68 -13.40
CA ASP A 52 4.46 -0.66 -12.98
C ASP A 52 4.69 0.34 -11.85
N ARG A 53 4.10 1.55 -11.95
CA ARG A 53 4.20 2.58 -10.92
C ARG A 53 3.52 2.14 -9.61
N ILE A 54 2.36 1.50 -9.70
CA ILE A 54 1.67 0.88 -8.55
C ILE A 54 2.56 -0.19 -7.93
N SER A 55 3.13 -1.07 -8.73
CA SER A 55 4.03 -2.12 -8.27
C SER A 55 5.28 -1.55 -7.58
N ALA A 56 5.86 -0.47 -8.08
CA ALA A 56 7.02 0.17 -7.46
C ALA A 56 6.68 0.81 -6.11
N LEU A 57 5.57 1.56 -6.04
CA LEU A 57 5.07 2.13 -4.77
C LEU A 57 4.72 1.03 -3.76
N SER A 58 4.14 -0.07 -4.23
CA SER A 58 3.83 -1.25 -3.41
C SER A 58 5.10 -1.86 -2.82
N ALA A 59 6.19 -1.91 -3.59
CA ALA A 59 7.43 -2.58 -3.19
C ALA A 59 8.11 -1.77 -2.11
N TYR A 60 8.20 -0.46 -2.37
CA TYR A 60 8.72 0.51 -1.45
C TYR A 60 7.96 0.47 -0.12
N LEU A 61 6.62 0.53 -0.17
CA LEU A 61 5.80 0.46 1.04
C LEU A 61 6.06 -0.84 1.80
N HIS A 62 5.99 -1.98 1.12
CA HIS A 62 6.19 -3.29 1.73
C HIS A 62 7.56 -3.39 2.43
N ASP A 63 8.62 -2.94 1.78
CA ASP A 63 9.98 -2.92 2.30
C ASP A 63 10.07 -2.09 3.60
N LYS A 64 9.57 -0.84 3.56
CA LYS A 64 9.62 0.07 4.70
C LYS A 64 8.81 -0.41 5.91
N ILE A 65 7.60 -0.91 5.70
CA ILE A 65 6.82 -1.43 6.84
C ILE A 65 7.38 -2.76 7.36
N SER A 66 8.10 -3.53 6.54
CA SER A 66 8.79 -4.75 6.97
C SER A 66 10.02 -4.44 7.81
N GLU A 67 10.76 -3.38 7.49
CA GLU A 67 11.86 -2.86 8.33
C GLU A 67 11.37 -2.48 9.74
N ILE A 68 10.23 -1.77 9.82
CA ILE A 68 9.61 -1.41 11.10
C ILE A 68 9.27 -2.68 11.91
N ASP A 69 8.65 -3.69 11.30
CA ASP A 69 8.29 -4.95 11.95
C ASP A 69 9.52 -5.73 12.46
N LYS A 70 10.64 -5.70 11.74
CA LYS A 70 11.91 -6.30 12.18
C LYS A 70 12.47 -5.58 13.40
N ALA A 71 12.39 -4.26 13.44
CA ALA A 71 12.91 -3.46 14.56
C ALA A 71 12.17 -3.71 15.89
N PHE A 72 10.93 -4.22 15.84
CA PHE A 72 10.16 -4.58 17.04
C PHE A 72 10.43 -5.99 17.59
N LYS A 73 11.32 -6.79 16.99
CA LYS A 73 11.51 -8.20 17.35
C LYS A 73 12.76 -8.46 18.19
N ASN A 74 12.55 -8.85 19.45
CA ASN A 74 13.43 -9.74 20.23
C ASN A 74 12.82 -11.17 20.30
N GLY A 75 12.59 -11.80 19.14
CA GLY A 75 12.27 -13.24 19.06
C GLY A 75 10.84 -13.68 19.41
N ALA A 76 10.48 -14.83 18.86
CA ALA A 76 9.41 -15.76 19.27
C ALA A 76 7.94 -15.58 18.84
N ASN A 77 7.39 -14.43 18.43
CA ASN A 77 6.00 -14.41 17.92
C ASN A 77 5.80 -13.46 16.73
N SER A 78 5.91 -14.03 15.51
CA SER A 78 5.76 -13.30 14.25
C SER A 78 4.30 -12.98 13.93
N ASP A 79 3.70 -12.07 14.67
CA ASP A 79 2.45 -11.47 14.22
C ASP A 79 2.80 -10.64 12.98
N LYS A 80 2.71 -11.25 11.77
CA LYS A 80 3.06 -10.60 10.47
C LYS A 80 2.03 -9.51 10.15
N ARG A 81 1.96 -8.50 11.02
CA ARG A 81 0.98 -7.43 11.03
C ARG A 81 1.22 -6.49 9.87
N HIS A 82 2.50 -6.20 9.58
CA HIS A 82 2.91 -5.49 8.36
C HIS A 82 2.34 -6.16 7.10
N ILE A 83 2.38 -7.49 6.98
CA ILE A 83 1.77 -8.21 5.85
C ILE A 83 0.26 -7.97 5.78
N LYS A 84 -0.45 -8.03 6.92
CA LYS A 84 -1.91 -7.77 6.94
C LYS A 84 -2.23 -6.35 6.47
N ILE A 85 -1.48 -5.36 6.98
CA ILE A 85 -1.61 -3.94 6.61
C ILE A 85 -1.37 -3.74 5.12
N PHE A 86 -0.26 -4.30 4.60
CA PHE A 86 0.06 -4.22 3.18
C PHE A 86 -1.02 -4.83 2.30
N ILE A 87 -1.52 -6.01 2.65
CA ILE A 87 -2.57 -6.69 1.89
C ILE A 87 -3.86 -5.84 1.86
N ILE A 88 -4.25 -5.25 2.98
CA ILE A 88 -5.42 -4.36 3.07
C ILE A 88 -5.21 -3.11 2.20
N TRP A 89 -4.05 -2.47 2.27
CA TRP A 89 -3.69 -1.33 1.43
C TRP A 89 -3.71 -1.68 -0.06
N LEU A 90 -3.15 -2.83 -0.45
CA LEU A 90 -3.11 -3.27 -1.84
C LEU A 90 -4.52 -3.49 -2.39
N GLY A 91 -5.38 -4.14 -1.60
CA GLY A 91 -6.78 -4.34 -1.96
C GLY A 91 -7.56 -3.04 -2.12
N ASP A 92 -7.26 -1.99 -1.33
CA ASP A 92 -7.81 -0.64 -1.55
C ASP A 92 -7.43 -0.07 -2.91
N LYS A 93 -6.15 -0.17 -3.31
CA LYS A 93 -5.70 0.35 -4.61
C LYS A 93 -6.32 -0.39 -5.76
N LEU A 94 -6.38 -1.71 -5.66
CA LEU A 94 -7.04 -2.57 -6.63
C LEU A 94 -8.54 -2.24 -6.77
N PHE A 95 -9.25 -2.07 -5.64
CA PHE A 95 -10.66 -1.65 -5.67
C PHE A 95 -10.84 -0.29 -6.32
N LYS A 96 -9.98 0.70 -6.01
CA LYS A 96 -10.08 2.04 -6.62
C LYS A 96 -9.80 2.06 -8.12
N MET A 97 -9.00 1.11 -8.60
CA MET A 97 -8.70 0.98 -10.03
C MET A 97 -9.82 0.28 -10.80
N GLU A 98 -10.41 -0.76 -10.22
CA GLU A 98 -11.41 -1.60 -10.92
C GLU A 98 -12.87 -1.22 -10.61
N ASN A 99 -13.11 -0.62 -9.44
CA ASN A 99 -14.44 -0.39 -8.88
C ASN A 99 -15.33 -1.65 -8.88
N ASP A 100 -14.72 -2.83 -8.72
CA ASP A 100 -15.43 -4.11 -8.69
C ASP A 100 -15.72 -4.56 -7.25
N TYR A 101 -16.97 -4.94 -7.03
CA TYR A 101 -17.48 -5.37 -5.74
C TYR A 101 -17.37 -6.88 -5.52
N LYS A 102 -17.10 -7.66 -6.59
CA LYS A 102 -17.11 -9.12 -6.56
C LYS A 102 -15.71 -9.74 -6.57
N SER A 103 -14.78 -9.18 -7.35
CA SER A 103 -13.44 -9.75 -7.46
C SER A 103 -12.76 -9.91 -6.11
N THR A 104 -12.16 -11.09 -5.94
CA THR A 104 -11.25 -11.37 -4.83
C THR A 104 -9.94 -10.62 -5.01
N LEU A 105 -9.20 -10.46 -3.92
CA LEU A 105 -7.84 -9.91 -3.97
C LEU A 105 -6.95 -10.70 -4.93
N GLU A 106 -7.06 -12.02 -4.93
CA GLU A 106 -6.30 -12.91 -5.80
C GLU A 106 -6.58 -12.68 -7.28
N GLU A 107 -7.85 -12.65 -7.68
CA GLU A 107 -8.27 -12.42 -9.07
C GLU A 107 -7.83 -11.05 -9.58
N SER A 108 -8.09 -10.02 -8.77
CA SER A 108 -7.73 -8.64 -9.08
C SER A 108 -6.22 -8.45 -9.18
N TYR A 109 -5.46 -9.06 -8.26
CA TYR A 109 -4.00 -9.02 -8.32
C TYR A 109 -3.45 -9.67 -9.60
N ARG A 110 -3.93 -10.86 -9.97
CA ARG A 110 -3.52 -11.56 -11.20
C ARG A 110 -3.81 -10.75 -12.45
N LYS A 111 -5.01 -10.16 -12.51
CA LYS A 111 -5.45 -9.35 -13.63
C LYS A 111 -4.56 -8.13 -13.88
N ASN A 112 -4.13 -7.44 -12.82
CA ASN A 112 -3.49 -6.12 -12.98
C ASN A 112 -2.00 -6.09 -12.66
N LEU A 113 -1.54 -6.81 -11.63
CA LEU A 113 -0.21 -6.60 -11.05
C LEU A 113 0.74 -7.80 -11.25
N GLU A 114 0.23 -8.98 -11.60
CA GLU A 114 1.07 -10.18 -11.77
C GLU A 114 2.14 -10.01 -12.85
N LYS A 115 1.82 -9.33 -13.95
CA LYS A 115 2.76 -9.06 -15.05
C LYS A 115 3.66 -7.85 -14.80
N SER A 116 3.30 -6.99 -13.86
CA SER A 116 4.05 -5.79 -13.49
C SER A 116 4.83 -5.99 -12.19
N MET A 117 5.05 -7.24 -11.75
CA MET A 117 5.86 -7.51 -10.56
C MET A 117 7.29 -7.01 -10.77
N GLY A 118 7.70 -6.04 -9.96
CA GLY A 118 9.09 -5.60 -9.86
C GLY A 118 9.93 -6.56 -9.01
N SER A 119 10.85 -6.04 -8.20
CA SER A 119 11.76 -6.83 -7.35
C SER A 119 11.08 -7.67 -6.26
N VAL A 120 9.78 -7.47 -6.00
CA VAL A 120 9.04 -8.15 -4.93
C VAL A 120 7.95 -9.03 -5.52
N ASN A 121 8.01 -10.32 -5.19
CA ASN A 121 6.96 -11.29 -5.50
C ASN A 121 5.84 -11.20 -4.45
N TYR A 122 4.91 -10.25 -4.62
CA TYR A 122 3.78 -10.07 -3.71
C TYR A 122 2.86 -11.28 -3.67
N TRP A 123 2.85 -12.10 -4.72
CA TRP A 123 2.11 -13.35 -4.72
C TRP A 123 2.52 -14.23 -3.53
N LYS A 124 3.81 -14.37 -3.22
CA LYS A 124 4.27 -15.11 -2.03
C LYS A 124 3.79 -14.47 -0.71
N VAL A 125 3.73 -13.14 -0.65
CA VAL A 125 3.26 -12.39 0.53
C VAL A 125 1.76 -12.62 0.75
N VAL A 126 0.97 -12.48 -0.32
CA VAL A 126 -0.47 -12.67 -0.35
C VAL A 126 -0.84 -14.15 -0.12
N ASP A 127 -0.10 -15.08 -0.71
CA ASP A 127 -0.28 -16.53 -0.57
C ASP A 127 0.03 -17.05 0.84
N SER A 128 0.88 -16.33 1.59
CA SER A 128 1.10 -16.61 3.00
C SER A 128 -0.17 -16.44 3.87
N ARG A 129 -1.25 -15.85 3.33
CA ARG A 129 -2.52 -15.63 4.05
C ARG A 129 -3.77 -15.93 3.21
N LYS A 130 -4.08 -17.23 3.07
CA LYS A 130 -5.26 -17.76 2.35
C LYS A 130 -6.59 -17.02 2.60
N LEU A 131 -6.87 -16.58 3.83
CA LEU A 131 -8.10 -15.86 4.16
C LEU A 131 -8.23 -14.53 3.38
N TYR A 132 -7.14 -13.76 3.29
CA TYR A 132 -7.17 -12.46 2.62
C TYR A 132 -7.20 -12.58 1.10
N LYS A 133 -6.60 -13.64 0.55
CA LYS A 133 -6.68 -13.96 -0.90
C LYS A 133 -8.11 -14.04 -1.40
N LYS A 134 -8.96 -14.74 -0.64
CA LYS A 134 -10.37 -14.98 -0.97
C LYS A 134 -11.29 -13.83 -0.60
N ALA A 135 -10.80 -12.83 0.13
CA ALA A 135 -11.61 -11.66 0.47
C ALA A 135 -11.71 -10.73 -0.74
N THR A 136 -12.90 -10.17 -0.93
CA THR A 136 -13.20 -9.21 -2.00
C THR A 136 -12.37 -7.93 -1.82
N ILE A 137 -11.90 -7.34 -2.91
CA ILE A 137 -11.19 -6.05 -2.88
C ILE A 137 -12.05 -4.93 -2.26
N LYS A 138 -13.38 -4.99 -2.40
CA LYS A 138 -14.30 -4.05 -1.71
C LYS A 138 -14.17 -4.08 -0.19
N LYS A 139 -14.10 -5.28 0.41
CA LYS A 139 -13.87 -5.42 1.86
C LYS A 139 -12.51 -4.84 2.27
N MET A 140 -11.47 -5.02 1.45
CA MET A 140 -10.16 -4.43 1.72
C MET A 140 -10.19 -2.91 1.69
N ASN A 141 -10.91 -2.32 0.73
CA ASN A 141 -11.14 -0.87 0.68
C ASN A 141 -11.81 -0.34 1.96
N GLU A 142 -12.86 -1.00 2.46
CA GLU A 142 -13.51 -0.60 3.71
C GLU A 142 -12.55 -0.68 4.91
N TYR A 143 -11.82 -1.78 5.05
CA TYR A 143 -10.81 -1.91 6.11
C TYR A 143 -9.71 -0.85 5.99
N TYR A 144 -9.30 -0.53 4.77
CA TYR A 144 -8.28 0.49 4.55
C TYR A 144 -8.78 1.89 4.87
N ASN A 145 -10.04 2.22 4.56
CA ASN A 145 -10.63 3.50 4.93
C ASN A 145 -10.59 3.71 6.45
N LEU A 146 -10.96 2.68 7.22
CA LEU A 146 -10.87 2.68 8.68
C LEU A 146 -9.42 2.83 9.16
N LEU A 147 -8.50 2.07 8.56
CA LEU A 147 -7.09 2.17 8.89
C LEU A 147 -6.52 3.58 8.61
N ASN A 148 -6.86 4.15 7.46
CA ASN A 148 -6.43 5.47 7.05
C ASN A 148 -6.96 6.55 8.01
N TYR A 149 -8.20 6.40 8.48
CA TYR A 149 -8.77 7.27 9.51
C TYR A 149 -7.96 7.21 10.81
N ILE A 150 -7.65 6.00 11.29
CA ILE A 150 -6.78 5.81 12.47
C ILE A 150 -5.41 6.47 12.26
N CYS A 151 -4.82 6.31 11.08
CA CYS A 151 -3.52 6.91 10.77
C CYS A 151 -3.54 8.44 10.79
N LYS A 152 -4.62 9.07 10.32
CA LYS A 152 -4.77 10.53 10.37
C LYS A 152 -4.89 11.04 11.78
N ILE A 153 -5.62 10.32 12.64
CA ILE A 153 -5.68 10.63 14.08
C ILE A 153 -4.26 10.58 14.65
N ILE A 154 -3.53 9.49 14.45
CA ILE A 154 -2.16 9.34 14.98
C ILE A 154 -1.25 10.48 14.52
N ILE A 155 -1.23 10.78 13.21
CA ILE A 155 -0.40 11.84 12.64
C ILE A 155 -0.75 13.21 13.22
N GLU A 156 -2.04 13.51 13.40
CA GLU A 156 -2.45 14.81 13.94
C GLU A 156 -2.10 14.96 15.42
N TYR A 157 -2.31 13.92 16.23
CA TYR A 157 -1.94 13.92 17.64
C TYR A 157 -0.42 13.94 17.85
N ASN A 158 0.37 13.37 16.93
CA ASN A 158 1.83 13.47 16.96
C ASN A 158 2.34 14.90 16.71
N LYS A 159 1.57 15.74 16.00
CA LYS A 159 1.94 17.16 15.80
C LYS A 159 1.68 17.98 17.07
N ASN A 160 0.54 17.75 17.71
CA ASN A 160 0.17 18.44 18.95
C ASN A 160 -0.80 17.60 19.78
N LEU A 161 -0.30 17.00 20.86
CA LEU A 161 -1.11 16.17 21.76
C LEU A 161 -2.22 16.95 22.47
N GLN A 162 -1.99 18.22 22.79
CA GLN A 162 -2.92 19.03 23.57
C GLN A 162 -3.97 19.74 22.72
N LYS A 163 -3.62 20.07 21.47
CA LYS A 163 -4.49 20.82 20.55
C LYS A 163 -4.44 20.23 19.13
N PRO A 164 -4.93 19.00 18.93
CA PRO A 164 -5.07 18.43 17.59
C PRO A 164 -6.08 19.25 16.78
N ASN A 165 -5.86 19.38 15.47
CA ASN A 165 -6.82 20.05 14.61
C ASN A 165 -8.06 19.17 14.37
N LYS A 166 -9.08 19.34 15.21
CA LYS A 166 -10.34 18.59 15.15
C LYS A 166 -11.05 18.69 13.79
N SER A 167 -10.94 19.82 13.08
CA SER A 167 -11.56 19.98 11.76
C SER A 167 -11.00 19.00 10.73
N ARG A 168 -9.71 18.64 10.84
CA ARG A 168 -9.08 17.62 10.01
C ARG A 168 -9.53 16.20 10.35
N LEU A 169 -10.21 15.97 11.48
CA LEU A 169 -10.66 14.65 11.91
C LEU A 169 -12.15 14.40 11.65
N VAL A 170 -12.96 15.46 11.47
CA VAL A 170 -14.43 15.35 11.31
C VAL A 170 -14.84 15.07 9.85
N ASN A 171 -14.10 15.59 8.85
CA ASN A 171 -14.47 15.52 7.43
C ASN A 171 -14.32 14.15 6.75
N TYR A 172 -14.28 13.04 7.50
CA TYR A 172 -13.95 11.72 6.94
C TYR A 172 -15.10 10.70 6.95
N TYR A 173 -16.25 11.05 7.51
CA TYR A 173 -17.47 10.22 7.50
C TYR A 173 -18.53 10.66 6.46
N THR A 174 -18.22 11.70 5.69
CA THR A 174 -19.05 12.27 4.60
C THR A 174 -18.29 12.21 3.30
#